data_AF-A0A0F9Q3E7-F1
#
_entry.id   AF-A0A0F9Q3E7-F1
#
_cell.length_a   1.000
_cell.length_b   1.000
_cell.length_c   1.000
_cell.angle_alpha   90.00
_cell.angle_beta   90.00
_cell.angle_gamma   90.00
#
_symmetry.space_group_name_H-M   'P 1'
#
loop_
_entity.id
_entity.type
_entity.pdbx_description
1 polymer ?
#
loop_
_entity_poly.entity_id
_entity_poly.type
_entity_poly.pdbx_seq_one_letter_code
_entity_poly.pdbx_strand_id
1 'polypeptide(L)'
;MQPVNCDGTPWDTEISGAMHQKIRREVIAEFKARDTARGLPANGQCTVERDGGWRVDPKLVKLKTTGRETRLTITRRWAEFCAEPKSQAPYAIEVAAIERKADVEAVMAGTAEVADGIGAPAKRKVGRPRKVPVDAEPVAT
;
A
#
# COMPACT_ATOMS: atom_id res chain seq x y z
N MET A 1 1.58 -12.49 22.23
CA MET A 1 3.05 -12.38 22.36
C MET A 1 3.44 -11.01 21.87
N GLN A 2 4.18 -10.27 22.68
CA GLN A 2 4.57 -8.89 22.42
C GLN A 2 6.06 -8.74 22.76
N PRO A 3 6.84 -7.98 21.97
CA PRO A 3 8.22 -7.70 22.30
C PRO A 3 8.31 -6.87 23.58
N VAL A 4 9.44 -7.00 24.27
CA VAL A 4 9.74 -6.25 25.49
C VAL A 4 11.01 -5.44 25.30
N ASN A 5 11.04 -4.27 25.93
CA ASN A 5 12.22 -3.42 26.04
C ASN A 5 13.26 -4.04 26.97
N CYS A 6 14.49 -3.52 26.91
CA CYS A 6 15.59 -3.97 27.76
C CYS A 6 15.33 -3.73 29.26
N ASP A 7 14.42 -2.82 29.60
CA ASP A 7 13.95 -2.53 30.97
C ASP A 7 12.80 -3.46 31.42
N GLY A 8 12.38 -4.40 30.55
CA GLY A 8 11.28 -5.33 30.82
C GLY A 8 9.89 -4.77 30.55
N THR A 9 9.76 -3.51 30.12
CA THR A 9 8.47 -2.95 29.74
C THR A 9 8.00 -3.50 28.39
N PRO A 10 6.72 -3.82 28.20
CA PRO A 10 6.20 -4.22 26.90
C PRO A 10 6.31 -3.06 25.91
N TRP A 11 6.56 -3.39 24.64
CA TRP A 11 6.57 -2.37 23.58
C TRP A 11 5.21 -1.72 23.40
N ASP A 12 5.19 -0.55 22.77
CA ASP A 12 3.95 0.03 22.26
C ASP A 12 3.24 -0.91 21.27
N THR A 13 1.91 -1.00 21.37
CA THR A 13 1.09 -1.89 20.54
C THR A 13 1.07 -1.53 19.06
N GLU A 14 1.14 -0.24 18.71
CA GLU A 14 1.15 0.21 17.32
C GLU A 14 2.46 -0.21 16.65
N ILE A 15 3.58 0.03 17.32
CA ILE A 15 4.91 -0.35 16.81
C ILE A 15 5.04 -1.87 16.75
N SER A 16 4.60 -2.59 17.78
CA SER A 16 4.56 -4.06 17.76
C SER A 16 3.68 -4.58 16.61
N GLY A 17 2.53 -3.96 16.37
CA GLY A 17 1.61 -4.31 15.29
C GLY A 17 2.24 -4.08 13.92
N ALA A 18 2.87 -2.94 13.71
CA ALA A 18 3.56 -2.59 12.46
C ALA A 18 4.68 -3.60 12.15
N MET A 19 5.50 -3.95 13.14
CA MET A 19 6.57 -4.93 12.98
C MET A 19 6.06 -6.34 12.70
N HIS A 20 4.98 -6.77 13.34
CA HIS A 20 4.36 -8.06 13.03
C HIS A 20 3.82 -8.08 11.59
N GLN A 21 3.22 -6.98 11.11
CA GLN A 21 2.78 -6.87 9.72
C GLN A 21 3.95 -6.86 8.74
N LYS A 22 5.08 -6.24 9.09
CA LYS A 22 6.32 -6.27 8.30
C LYS A 22 6.80 -7.71 8.10
N ILE A 23 6.95 -8.47 9.19
CA ILE A 23 7.33 -9.90 9.14
C ILE A 23 6.34 -10.69 8.28
N ARG A 24 5.04 -10.44 8.42
CA ARG A 24 4.02 -11.09 7.59
C ARG A 24 4.21 -10.81 6.11
N ARG A 25 4.47 -9.56 5.72
CA ARG A 25 4.69 -9.17 4.32
C ARG A 25 5.96 -9.81 3.75
N GLU A 26 7.04 -9.82 4.51
CA GLU A 26 8.31 -10.46 4.13
C GLU A 26 8.14 -11.96 3.88
N VAL A 27 7.48 -12.67 4.79
CA VAL A 27 7.21 -14.11 4.64
C VAL A 27 6.34 -14.40 3.42
N ILE A 28 5.30 -13.60 3.18
CA ILE A 28 4.44 -13.76 1.99
C ILE A 28 5.23 -13.49 0.71
N ALA A 29 6.07 -12.44 0.69
CA ALA A 29 6.89 -12.12 -0.47
C ALA A 29 7.91 -13.22 -0.78
N GLU A 30 8.57 -13.76 0.25
CA GLU A 30 9.49 -14.89 0.13
C GLU A 30 8.82 -16.13 -0.45
N PHE A 31 7.62 -16.49 0.05
CA PHE A 31 6.89 -17.62 -0.48
C PHE A 31 6.39 -17.40 -1.91
N LYS A 32 5.95 -16.19 -2.25
CA LYS A 32 5.62 -15.85 -3.64
C LYS A 32 6.83 -15.96 -4.56
N ALA A 33 8.00 -15.47 -4.13
CA ALA A 33 9.24 -15.58 -4.90
C ALA A 33 9.64 -17.05 -5.08
N ARG A 34 9.53 -17.87 -4.03
CA ARG A 34 9.78 -19.32 -4.07
C ARG A 34 8.83 -20.05 -5.01
N ASP A 35 7.54 -19.73 -4.95
CA ASP A 35 6.52 -20.32 -5.83
C ASP A 35 6.79 -19.94 -7.30
N THR A 36 7.13 -18.68 -7.56
CA THR A 36 7.52 -18.20 -8.90
C THR A 36 8.76 -18.92 -9.42
N ALA A 37 9.79 -19.10 -8.58
CA ALA A 37 11.01 -19.83 -8.94
C ALA A 37 10.75 -21.32 -9.25
N ARG A 38 9.69 -21.90 -8.68
CA ARG A 38 9.23 -23.28 -8.97
C ARG A 38 8.39 -23.38 -10.24
N GLY A 39 8.15 -22.27 -10.93
CA GLY A 39 7.34 -22.21 -12.15
C GLY A 39 5.84 -22.07 -11.90
N LEU A 40 5.41 -21.69 -10.69
CA LEU A 40 4.03 -21.24 -10.52
C LEU A 40 3.85 -19.87 -11.18
N PRO A 41 2.71 -19.64 -11.85
CA PRO A 41 2.43 -18.33 -12.43
C PRO A 41 2.27 -17.26 -11.34
N ALA A 42 2.62 -16.02 -11.67
CA ALA A 42 2.63 -14.89 -10.73
C ALA A 42 1.26 -14.58 -10.11
N ASN A 43 0.17 -14.94 -10.79
CA ASN A 43 -1.19 -14.84 -10.28
C ASN A 43 -1.52 -15.91 -9.21
N GLY A 44 -0.60 -16.85 -8.94
CA GLY A 44 -0.76 -17.92 -7.96
C GLY A 44 -1.80 -18.98 -8.33
N GLN A 45 -2.29 -18.98 -9.57
CA GLN A 45 -3.26 -19.94 -10.07
C GLN A 45 -2.55 -21.24 -10.48
N CYS A 46 -3.03 -22.36 -9.98
CA CYS A 46 -2.52 -23.68 -10.36
C CYS A 46 -3.33 -24.25 -11.53
N THR A 47 -3.66 -23.45 -12.54
CA THR A 47 -4.50 -23.85 -13.68
C THR A 47 -3.72 -23.82 -14.99
N VAL A 48 -3.97 -24.80 -15.85
CA VAL A 48 -3.39 -24.94 -17.18
C VAL A 48 -4.50 -25.14 -18.21
N GLU A 49 -4.29 -24.68 -19.43
CA GLU A 49 -5.20 -24.92 -20.54
C GLU A 49 -4.97 -26.33 -21.10
N ARG A 50 -6.02 -27.15 -21.14
CA ARG A 50 -6.03 -28.48 -21.77
C ARG A 50 -7.35 -28.70 -22.49
N ASP A 51 -7.29 -29.18 -23.73
CA ASP A 51 -8.45 -29.54 -24.54
C ASP A 51 -9.49 -28.40 -24.67
N GLY A 52 -9.00 -27.15 -24.77
CA GLY A 52 -9.86 -25.96 -24.89
C GLY A 52 -10.52 -25.50 -23.58
N GLY A 53 -10.06 -25.97 -22.41
CA GLY A 53 -10.56 -25.54 -21.11
C GLY A 53 -9.48 -25.39 -20.04
N TRP A 54 -9.72 -24.51 -19.07
CA TRP A 54 -8.85 -24.33 -17.91
C TRP A 54 -9.08 -25.43 -16.87
N ARG A 55 -8.03 -26.17 -16.52
CA ARG A 55 -8.07 -27.23 -15.50
C ARG A 55 -7.01 -27.01 -14.44
N VAL A 56 -7.31 -27.42 -13.21
CA VAL A 56 -6.33 -27.39 -12.11
C VAL A 56 -5.25 -28.44 -12.37
N ASP A 57 -3.98 -28.04 -12.37
CA ASP A 57 -2.84 -28.93 -12.51
C ASP A 57 -2.40 -29.46 -11.13
N PRO A 58 -2.48 -30.77 -10.87
CA PRO A 58 -2.08 -31.36 -9.58
C PRO A 58 -0.60 -31.17 -9.24
N LYS A 59 0.28 -31.05 -10.23
CA LYS A 59 1.71 -30.80 -10.00
C LYS A 59 1.93 -29.37 -9.49
N LEU A 60 1.27 -28.38 -10.10
CA LEU A 60 1.35 -26.99 -9.65
C LEU A 60 0.77 -26.82 -8.24
N VAL A 61 -0.33 -27.52 -7.93
CA VAL A 61 -0.91 -27.51 -6.56
C VAL A 61 0.08 -28.05 -5.53
N LYS A 62 0.80 -29.13 -5.84
CA LYS A 62 1.81 -29.71 -4.94
C LYS A 62 3.03 -28.79 -4.73
N LEU A 63 3.36 -27.98 -5.72
CA LEU A 63 4.49 -27.05 -5.65
C LEU A 63 4.16 -25.75 -4.89
N LYS A 64 2.87 -25.39 -4.83
CA LYS A 64 2.38 -24.18 -4.17
C LYS A 64 2.66 -24.21 -2.67
N THR A 65 3.17 -23.11 -2.14
CA THR A 65 3.27 -22.94 -0.70
C THR A 65 1.88 -22.97 -0.07
N THR A 66 1.73 -23.73 1.02
CA THR A 66 0.44 -23.85 1.69
C THR A 66 0.18 -22.70 2.67
N GLY A 67 -1.08 -22.32 2.86
CA GLY A 67 -1.45 -21.34 3.89
C GLY A 67 -1.07 -21.78 5.31
N ARG A 68 -0.93 -23.09 5.55
CA ARG A 68 -0.42 -23.62 6.82
C ARG A 68 1.06 -23.31 7.01
N GLU A 69 1.91 -23.57 6.02
CA GLU A 69 3.33 -23.20 6.06
C GLU A 69 3.50 -21.70 6.27
N THR A 70 2.75 -20.88 5.54
CA THR A 70 2.80 -19.43 5.70
C THR A 70 2.50 -19.00 7.13
N ARG A 71 1.41 -19.51 7.72
CA ARG A 71 1.06 -19.20 9.12
C ARG A 71 2.12 -19.65 10.10
N LEU A 72 2.65 -20.87 9.95
CA LEU A 72 3.68 -21.40 10.85
C LEU A 72 4.98 -20.60 10.78
N THR A 73 5.41 -20.21 9.59
CA THR A 73 6.63 -19.40 9.42
C THR A 73 6.45 -17.98 9.98
N ILE A 74 5.28 -17.35 9.80
CA ILE A 74 4.97 -16.05 10.42
C ILE A 74 5.05 -16.17 11.94
N THR A 75 4.36 -17.15 12.53
CA THR A 75 4.35 -17.35 13.98
C THR A 75 5.76 -17.61 14.52
N ARG A 76 6.54 -18.44 13.82
CA ARG A 76 7.92 -18.73 14.19
C ARG A 76 8.80 -17.48 14.17
N ARG A 77 8.79 -16.72 13.07
CA ARG A 77 9.58 -15.48 12.98
C ARG A 77 9.13 -14.42 13.98
N TRP A 78 7.83 -14.34 14.26
CA TRP A 78 7.33 -13.46 15.30
C TRP A 78 7.82 -13.87 16.70
N ALA A 79 7.86 -15.17 16.98
CA ALA A 79 8.41 -15.69 18.22
C ALA A 79 9.91 -15.43 18.35
N GLU A 80 10.68 -15.66 17.28
CA GLU A 80 12.11 -15.33 17.21
C GLU A 80 12.34 -13.82 17.41
N PHE A 81 11.50 -12.97 16.81
CA PHE A 81 11.55 -11.52 17.01
C PHE A 81 11.30 -11.13 18.47
N CYS A 82 10.34 -11.77 19.13
CA CYS A 82 9.99 -11.51 20.53
C CYS A 82 10.91 -12.23 21.55
N ALA A 83 11.81 -13.12 21.11
CA ALA A 83 12.55 -14.01 22.00
C ALA A 83 13.54 -13.29 22.92
N GLU A 84 14.06 -12.14 22.50
CA GLU A 84 15.04 -11.37 23.25
C GLU A 84 14.55 -9.94 23.46
N PRO A 85 14.84 -9.32 24.63
CA PRO A 85 14.59 -7.91 24.86
C PRO A 85 15.31 -7.03 23.85
N LYS A 86 14.62 -6.02 23.32
CA LYS A 86 15.15 -5.12 22.28
C LYS A 86 14.65 -3.70 22.51
N SER A 87 15.46 -2.70 22.14
CA SER A 87 15.02 -1.30 22.20
C SER A 87 13.96 -1.02 21.15
N GLN A 88 12.81 -0.45 21.55
CA GLN A 88 11.74 -0.02 20.67
C GLN A 88 12.12 1.22 19.82
N ALA A 89 12.99 2.10 20.33
CA ALA A 89 13.33 3.38 19.71
C ALA A 89 13.70 3.31 18.21
N PRO A 90 14.61 2.42 17.75
CA PRO A 90 14.93 2.31 16.33
C PRO A 90 13.73 1.90 15.47
N TYR A 91 12.84 1.05 16.00
CA TYR A 91 11.65 0.59 15.28
C TYR A 91 10.57 1.66 15.23
N ALA A 92 10.45 2.49 16.27
CA ALA A 92 9.57 3.66 16.25
C ALA A 92 9.96 4.64 15.13
N ILE A 93 11.25 4.88 14.95
CA ILE A 93 11.78 5.73 13.86
C ILE A 93 11.47 5.09 12.50
N GLU A 94 11.64 3.78 12.36
CA GLU A 94 11.31 3.07 11.13
C GLU A 94 9.83 3.21 10.77
N VAL A 95 8.93 2.98 11.73
CA VAL A 95 7.48 3.10 11.53
C VAL A 95 7.10 4.53 11.13
N ALA A 96 7.61 5.54 11.84
CA ALA A 96 7.36 6.93 11.51
C ALA A 96 7.90 7.33 10.11
N ALA A 97 9.02 6.73 9.68
CA ALA A 97 9.55 6.97 8.33
C ALA A 97 8.67 6.34 7.25
N ILE A 98 8.09 5.16 7.50
CA ILE A 98 7.15 4.49 6.58
C ILE A 98 5.88 5.33 6.42
N GLU A 99 5.32 5.85 7.52
CA GLU A 99 4.12 6.70 7.49
C GLU A 99 4.36 7.98 6.70
N ARG A 100 5.47 8.70 6.98
CA ARG A 100 5.83 9.89 6.22
C ARG A 100 6.01 9.61 4.73
N LYS A 101 6.59 8.46 4.37
CA LYS A 101 6.75 8.09 2.97
C LYS A 101 5.38 7.85 2.31
N ALA A 102 4.45 7.18 2.98
CA ALA A 102 3.10 6.98 2.49
C ALA A 102 2.35 8.31 2.31
N ASP A 103 2.50 9.25 3.25
CA ASP A 103 1.90 10.58 3.15
C ASP A 103 2.46 11.37 1.95
N VAL A 104 3.78 11.35 1.75
CA VAL A 104 4.40 12.00 0.59
C VAL A 104 3.94 11.34 -0.72
N GLU A 105 3.87 10.01 -0.79
CA GLU A 105 3.36 9.31 -1.97
C GLU A 105 1.90 9.67 -2.27
N ALA A 106 1.04 9.80 -1.24
CA ALA A 106 -0.34 10.23 -1.40
C ALA A 106 -0.45 11.69 -1.90
N VAL A 107 0.37 12.60 -1.37
CA VAL A 107 0.43 14.00 -1.84
C VAL A 107 0.98 14.09 -3.27
N MET A 108 1.99 13.30 -3.62
CA MET A 108 2.54 13.24 -4.97
C MET A 108 1.53 12.65 -5.97
N ALA A 109 0.77 11.62 -5.59
CA ALA A 109 -0.32 11.09 -6.40
C ALA A 109 -1.45 12.12 -6.58
N GLY A 110 -1.85 12.80 -5.51
CA GLY A 110 -2.87 13.86 -5.58
C GLY A 110 -2.43 15.09 -6.39
N THR A 111 -1.14 15.45 -6.36
CA THR A 111 -0.61 16.55 -7.19
C THR A 111 -0.40 16.16 -8.64
N ALA A 112 -0.12 14.88 -8.94
CA ALA A 112 -0.12 14.36 -10.30
C ALA A 112 -1.54 14.43 -10.93
N GLU A 113 -2.59 14.08 -10.19
CA GLU A 113 -3.98 14.24 -10.66
C GLU A 113 -4.37 15.72 -10.91
N VAL A 114 -3.87 16.66 -10.09
CA VAL A 114 -4.11 18.09 -10.28
C VAL A 114 -3.34 18.64 -11.49
N ALA A 115 -2.13 18.14 -11.78
CA ALA A 115 -1.37 18.53 -12.96
C ALA A 115 -2.05 18.10 -14.28
N ASP A 116 -2.64 16.90 -14.32
CA ASP A 116 -3.42 16.43 -15.47
C ASP A 116 -4.76 17.19 -15.63
N GLY A 117 -5.31 17.75 -14.55
CA GLY A 117 -6.53 18.57 -14.57
C GLY A 117 -6.36 20.01 -15.07
N ILE A 118 -5.13 20.53 -15.12
CA ILE A 118 -4.82 21.90 -15.60
C ILE A 118 -4.48 21.91 -17.10
N GLY A 119 -4.64 20.77 -17.78
CA GLY A 119 -4.38 20.57 -19.21
C GLY A 119 -5.53 20.91 -20.15
N ALA A 120 -6.36 21.93 -19.89
CA ALA A 120 -7.13 22.64 -20.94
C ALA A 120 -7.85 23.87 -20.38
N PRO A 121 -7.55 25.10 -20.83
CA PRO A 121 -8.47 26.21 -20.62
C PRO A 121 -9.75 25.92 -21.41
N ALA A 122 -10.80 25.51 -20.72
CA ALA A 122 -12.14 25.43 -21.29
C ALA A 122 -12.50 26.81 -21.87
N LYS A 123 -12.71 26.85 -23.19
CA LYS A 123 -13.16 28.06 -23.91
C LYS A 123 -14.51 28.50 -23.35
N ARG A 124 -14.50 29.34 -22.30
CA ARG A 124 -15.69 30.09 -21.87
C ARG A 124 -16.06 31.03 -23.02
N LYS A 125 -17.17 30.73 -23.70
CA LYS A 125 -17.80 31.67 -24.63
C LYS A 125 -18.16 32.91 -23.83
N VAL A 126 -17.42 34.00 -24.03
CA VAL A 126 -17.72 35.31 -23.46
C VAL A 126 -19.06 35.74 -24.05
N GLY A 127 -20.07 35.83 -23.19
CA GLY A 127 -21.37 36.38 -23.55
C GLY A 127 -21.23 37.82 -24.04
N ARG A 128 -21.92 38.12 -25.13
CA ARG A 128 -21.94 39.43 -25.80
C ARG A 128 -22.20 40.55 -24.78
N PRO A 129 -21.41 41.64 -24.75
CA PRO A 129 -21.67 42.75 -23.85
C PRO A 129 -23.01 43.43 -24.19
N ARG A 130 -23.83 43.64 -23.17
CA ARG A 130 -25.12 44.33 -23.22
C ARG A 130 -24.87 45.80 -23.54
N LYS A 131 -25.42 46.32 -24.64
CA LYS A 131 -25.45 47.77 -24.92
C LYS A 131 -26.30 48.44 -23.85
N VAL A 132 -25.68 49.30 -23.05
CA VAL A 132 -26.37 50.25 -22.19
C VAL A 132 -26.58 51.52 -23.03
N PRO A 133 -27.82 51.99 -23.25
CA PRO A 133 -28.03 53.31 -23.84
C PRO A 133 -27.58 54.37 -22.82
N VAL A 134 -26.71 55.24 -23.30
CA VAL A 134 -26.24 56.45 -22.63
C VAL A 134 -27.19 57.56 -23.05
N ASP A 135 -27.95 58.13 -22.12
CA ASP A 135 -28.56 59.47 -22.17
C ASP A 135 -29.01 59.81 -20.73
N ALA A 136 -28.32 60.73 -20.05
CA ALA A 136 -28.74 62.13 -19.78
C ALA A 136 -29.69 62.20 -18.55
N GLU A 137 -29.50 63.01 -17.49
CA GLU A 137 -28.83 64.30 -17.28
C GLU A 137 -28.34 64.41 -15.81
N PRO A 138 -27.44 65.34 -15.46
CA PRO A 138 -27.11 65.69 -14.09
C PRO A 138 -28.04 66.81 -13.59
N VAL A 139 -28.71 66.62 -12.46
CA VAL A 139 -29.35 67.73 -11.74
C VAL A 139 -28.57 67.99 -10.45
N ALA A 140 -28.13 69.25 -10.35
CA ALA A 140 -27.28 69.79 -9.33
C ALA A 140 -28.05 70.23 -8.08
N THR A 141 -27.28 70.23 -6.97
CA THR A 141 -27.45 70.93 -5.68
C THR A 141 -28.31 70.25 -4.63
#